data_AF-A0A8C5C7X3-F1
#
_entry.id   AF-A0A8C5C7X3-F1
#
_cell.length_a   1.000
_cell.length_b   1.000
_cell.length_c   1.000
_cell.angle_alpha   90.00
_cell.angle_beta   90.00
_cell.angle_gamma   90.00
#
_symmetry.space_group_name_H-M   'P 1'
#
loop_
_entity.id
_entity.type
_entity.pdbx_description
1 polymer ?
#
loop_
_entity_poly.entity_id
_entity_poly.type
_entity_poly.pdbx_seq_one_letter_code
_entity_poly.pdbx_strand_id
1 'polypeptide(L)'
;MVAHLTQNCRPTGISYSPVMMSKFMNVLRSWLLMVSLIAMGNTVQSFRDHSFLSEKLYTGMPQFVNGLQARTFGIWTLLASIIRCACAIDIHNKTLYHITLWTFVLALGHFLSEAFIYKTAPVTIGVMAPLIVASVSIVGMLIGYQCISEHQEEVTVRQKKRN
;
A
#
# COMPACT_ATOMS: atom_id res chain seq x y z
N MET A 1 38.39 -15.86 -29.64
CA MET A 1 37.99 -16.61 -28.43
C MET A 1 37.55 -15.57 -27.40
N VAL A 2 36.26 -15.23 -27.43
CA VAL A 2 35.65 -14.19 -26.59
C VAL A 2 35.07 -14.84 -25.34
N ALA A 3 35.45 -14.34 -24.17
CA ALA A 3 34.79 -14.39 -22.85
C ALA A 3 35.91 -14.35 -21.81
N HIS A 4 36.01 -13.40 -20.89
CA HIS A 4 34.99 -12.99 -19.94
C HIS A 4 35.25 -11.54 -19.55
N LEU A 5 34.29 -10.67 -19.87
CA LEU A 5 34.17 -9.35 -19.27
C LEU A 5 34.01 -9.53 -17.76
N THR A 6 35.02 -9.05 -17.06
CA THR A 6 34.99 -8.51 -15.69
C THR A 6 33.58 -8.22 -15.21
N GLN A 7 33.05 -9.17 -14.45
CA GLN A 7 31.82 -9.05 -13.70
C GLN A 7 32.07 -8.02 -12.60
N ASN A 8 31.58 -6.80 -12.86
CA ASN A 8 31.70 -5.67 -11.96
C ASN A 8 30.95 -5.99 -10.67
N CYS A 9 31.69 -6.34 -9.61
CA CYS A 9 31.17 -6.49 -8.26
C CYS A 9 30.54 -5.17 -7.82
N ARG A 10 29.21 -5.11 -7.75
CA ARG A 10 28.51 -4.06 -7.00
C ARG A 10 28.10 -4.66 -5.64
N PRO A 11 28.74 -4.27 -4.53
CA PRO A 11 28.39 -4.76 -3.21
C PRO A 11 27.35 -3.83 -2.60
N THR A 12 26.08 -4.10 -2.83
CA THR A 12 25.00 -3.63 -1.95
C THR A 12 24.19 -4.85 -1.58
N GLY A 13 24.68 -5.53 -0.55
CA GLY A 13 24.12 -6.79 -0.07
C GLY A 13 22.75 -6.57 0.53
N ILE A 14 21.74 -7.21 -0.06
CA ILE A 14 20.93 -8.22 0.62
C ILE A 14 20.65 -9.32 -0.41
N SER A 15 21.48 -10.36 -0.46
CA SER A 15 21.27 -11.50 -1.36
C SER A 15 20.15 -12.39 -0.81
N TYR A 16 18.91 -11.95 -0.98
CA TYR A 16 17.77 -12.81 -0.71
C TYR A 16 17.76 -13.98 -1.69
N SER A 17 17.65 -15.21 -1.19
CA SER A 17 17.45 -16.37 -2.06
C SER A 17 16.22 -16.12 -2.95
N PRO A 18 16.23 -16.48 -4.25
CA PRO A 18 15.08 -16.30 -5.15
C PRO A 18 13.79 -16.92 -4.56
N VAL A 19 13.92 -18.02 -3.80
CA VAL A 19 12.81 -18.65 -3.08
C VAL A 19 12.23 -17.74 -2.00
N MET A 20 13.08 -17.00 -1.27
CA MET A 20 12.67 -16.08 -0.22
C MET A 20 11.95 -14.86 -0.80
N MET A 21 12.42 -14.35 -1.94
CA MET A 21 11.74 -13.25 -2.64
C MET A 21 10.38 -13.65 -3.20
N SER A 22 10.26 -14.82 -3.83
CA SER A 22 8.95 -15.30 -4.28
C SER A 22 7.97 -15.49 -3.13
N LYS A 23 8.44 -16.03 -1.98
CA LYS A 23 7.62 -16.15 -0.77
C LYS A 23 7.18 -14.78 -0.25
N PHE A 24 8.09 -13.82 -0.16
CA PHE A 24 7.77 -12.46 0.29
C PHE A 24 6.73 -11.78 -0.61
N MET A 25 6.90 -11.84 -1.93
CA MET A 25 5.96 -11.27 -2.89
C MET A 25 4.56 -11.91 -2.78
N ASN A 26 4.48 -13.21 -2.54
CA ASN A 26 3.22 -13.90 -2.29
C ASN A 26 2.57 -13.48 -0.96
N VAL A 27 3.36 -13.28 0.09
CA VAL A 27 2.87 -12.74 1.37
C VAL A 27 2.35 -11.33 1.19
N LEU A 28 3.08 -10.47 0.47
CA LEU A 28 2.66 -9.10 0.16
C LEU A 28 1.34 -9.10 -0.64
N ARG A 29 1.23 -9.99 -1.63
CA ARG A 29 0.00 -10.17 -2.41
C ARG A 29 -1.18 -10.57 -1.52
N SER A 30 -1.03 -11.58 -0.67
CA SER A 30 -2.07 -11.99 0.28
C SER A 30 -2.42 -10.88 1.28
N TRP A 31 -1.41 -10.12 1.73
CA TRP A 31 -1.59 -8.98 2.62
C TRP A 31 -2.44 -7.89 1.96
N LEU A 32 -2.13 -7.51 0.72
CA LEU A 32 -2.90 -6.52 -0.04
C LEU A 32 -4.36 -6.96 -0.25
N LEU A 33 -4.60 -8.25 -0.52
CA LEU A 33 -5.97 -8.77 -0.62
C LEU A 33 -6.71 -8.68 0.71
N MET A 34 -6.07 -9.09 1.82
CA MET A 34 -6.68 -9.00 3.15
C MET A 34 -7.06 -7.56 3.50
N VAL A 35 -6.15 -6.60 3.30
CA VAL A 35 -6.41 -5.17 3.56
C VAL A 35 -7.53 -4.65 2.67
N SER A 36 -7.62 -5.11 1.42
CA SER A 36 -8.69 -4.73 0.48
C SER A 36 -10.05 -5.24 0.95
N LEU A 37 -10.14 -6.50 1.40
CA LEU A 37 -11.38 -7.08 1.91
C LEU A 37 -11.86 -6.36 3.17
N ILE A 38 -10.96 -6.04 4.10
CA ILE A 38 -11.28 -5.26 5.30
C ILE A 38 -11.80 -3.87 4.90
N ALA A 39 -11.14 -3.20 3.95
CA ALA A 39 -11.55 -1.89 3.45
C ALA A 39 -12.93 -1.94 2.74
N MET A 40 -13.24 -3.01 2.01
CA MET A 40 -14.57 -3.23 1.43
C MET A 40 -15.63 -3.41 2.53
N GLY A 41 -15.33 -4.15 3.60
CA GLY A 41 -16.20 -4.27 4.78
C GLY A 41 -16.48 -2.91 5.42
N ASN A 42 -15.44 -2.10 5.64
CA ASN A 42 -15.56 -0.74 6.18
C ASN A 42 -16.36 0.18 5.25
N THR A 43 -16.23 0.01 3.93
CA THR A 43 -17.04 0.74 2.95
C THR A 43 -18.52 0.43 3.16
N VAL A 44 -18.90 -0.85 3.19
CA VAL A 44 -20.30 -1.27 3.39
C VAL A 44 -20.86 -0.74 4.70
N GLN A 45 -20.06 -0.77 5.78
CA GLN A 45 -20.44 -0.17 7.06
C GLN A 45 -20.67 1.34 6.95
N SER A 46 -19.82 2.06 6.21
CA SER A 46 -19.95 3.52 6.01
C SER A 46 -21.22 3.92 5.24
N PHE A 47 -21.75 3.03 4.39
CA PHE A 47 -23.02 3.23 3.68
C PHE A 47 -24.26 2.81 4.49
N ARG A 48 -24.11 1.89 5.44
CA ARG A 48 -25.21 1.37 6.27
C ARG A 48 -25.42 2.19 7.54
N ASP A 49 -24.33 2.57 8.21
CA ASP A 49 -24.36 3.27 9.50
C ASP A 49 -23.27 4.36 9.56
N HIS A 50 -23.72 5.62 9.56
CA HIS A 50 -22.82 6.78 9.57
C HIS A 50 -22.21 7.05 10.96
N SER A 51 -22.82 6.54 12.04
CA SER A 51 -22.35 6.75 13.42
C SER A 51 -20.97 6.15 13.68
N PHE A 52 -20.58 5.06 13.02
CA PHE A 52 -19.30 4.40 13.28
C PHE A 52 -18.09 5.29 12.95
N LEU A 53 -18.21 6.16 11.94
CA LEU A 53 -17.18 7.10 11.51
C LEU A 53 -17.01 8.28 12.47
N SER A 54 -18.12 8.82 12.99
CA SER A 54 -18.07 9.92 13.97
C SER A 54 -17.65 9.44 15.36
N GLU A 55 -18.06 8.24 15.77
CA GLU A 55 -17.73 7.67 17.09
C GLU A 55 -16.30 7.12 17.20
N LYS A 56 -15.69 6.66 16.09
CA LYS A 56 -14.37 5.98 16.12
C LYS A 56 -13.24 6.74 15.43
N LEU A 57 -13.52 7.60 14.45
CA LEU A 57 -12.49 8.30 13.66
C LEU A 57 -12.45 9.81 13.95
N TYR A 58 -13.58 10.50 14.04
CA TYR A 58 -13.65 11.97 14.18
C TYR A 58 -14.31 12.40 15.49
N THR A 59 -13.82 11.86 16.61
CA THR A 59 -14.38 12.10 17.95
C THR A 59 -14.18 13.53 18.45
N GLY A 60 -13.28 14.32 17.84
CA GLY A 60 -12.97 15.69 18.25
C GLY A 60 -13.99 16.74 17.82
N MET A 61 -14.68 16.54 16.69
CA MET A 61 -15.76 17.43 16.23
C MET A 61 -16.88 16.65 15.50
N PRO A 62 -17.74 15.92 16.24
CA PRO A 62 -18.80 15.09 15.66
C PRO A 62 -19.83 15.89 14.83
N GLN A 63 -19.94 17.20 15.08
CA GLN A 63 -20.83 18.11 14.33
C GLN A 63 -20.47 18.34 12.85
N PHE A 64 -19.23 18.07 12.42
CA PHE A 64 -18.84 18.21 11.00
C PHE A 64 -19.03 16.91 10.19
N VAL A 65 -19.22 15.76 10.87
CA VAL A 65 -19.40 14.47 10.22
C VAL A 65 -20.85 14.33 9.74
N ASN A 66 -21.12 14.92 8.58
CA ASN A 66 -22.41 14.78 7.91
C ASN A 66 -22.46 13.43 7.16
N GLY A 67 -23.66 12.86 6.95
CA GLY A 67 -23.82 11.60 6.22
C GLY A 67 -23.29 11.64 4.78
N LEU A 68 -23.06 12.83 4.22
CA LEU A 68 -22.36 13.01 2.95
C LEU A 68 -20.84 12.71 3.06
N GLN A 69 -20.18 13.17 4.14
CA GLN A 69 -18.75 12.92 4.36
C GLN A 69 -18.47 11.43 4.60
N ALA A 70 -19.36 10.74 5.32
CA ALA A 70 -19.28 9.28 5.52
C ALA A 70 -19.34 8.52 4.19
N ARG A 71 -20.23 8.93 3.27
CA ARG A 71 -20.34 8.34 1.93
C ARG A 71 -19.12 8.63 1.05
N THR A 72 -18.58 9.85 1.10
CA THR A 72 -17.35 10.20 0.37
C THR A 72 -16.14 9.39 0.88
N PHE A 73 -16.00 9.25 2.21
CA PHE A 73 -14.97 8.40 2.80
C PHE A 73 -15.15 6.93 2.39
N GLY A 74 -16.39 6.45 2.34
CA GLY A 74 -16.73 5.12 1.83
C GLY A 74 -16.27 4.92 0.38
N ILE A 75 -16.62 5.82 -0.54
CA ILE A 75 -16.21 5.73 -1.96
C ILE A 75 -14.68 5.81 -2.09
N TRP A 76 -14.02 6.69 -1.35
CA TRP A 76 -12.57 6.79 -1.35
C TRP A 76 -11.91 5.47 -0.91
N THR A 77 -12.44 4.86 0.15
CA THR A 77 -11.98 3.58 0.69
C THR A 77 -12.21 2.45 -0.31
N LEU A 78 -13.37 2.44 -0.98
CA LEU A 78 -13.71 1.48 -2.02
C LEU A 78 -12.74 1.58 -3.21
N LEU A 79 -12.51 2.80 -3.72
CA LEU A 79 -11.57 3.03 -4.80
C LEU A 79 -10.17 2.50 -4.44
N ALA A 80 -9.70 2.81 -3.23
CA ALA A 80 -8.42 2.32 -2.75
C ALA A 80 -8.39 0.79 -2.60
N SER A 81 -9.50 0.13 -2.21
CA SER A 81 -9.61 -1.34 -2.18
C SER A 81 -9.55 -1.97 -3.58
N ILE A 82 -10.20 -1.36 -4.58
CA ILE A 82 -10.18 -1.85 -5.96
C ILE A 82 -8.77 -1.78 -6.53
N ILE A 83 -8.07 -0.66 -6.31
CA ILE A 83 -6.69 -0.48 -6.74
C ILE A 83 -5.77 -1.54 -6.09
N ARG A 84 -5.91 -1.78 -4.78
CA ARG A 84 -5.12 -2.79 -4.06
C ARG A 84 -5.42 -4.21 -4.55
N CYS A 85 -6.69 -4.56 -4.82
CA CYS A 85 -7.05 -5.83 -5.44
C CYS A 85 -6.43 -5.98 -6.83
N ALA A 86 -6.49 -4.95 -7.67
CA ALA A 86 -5.90 -4.96 -9.00
C ALA A 86 -4.37 -5.17 -8.92
N CYS A 87 -3.69 -4.46 -8.02
CA CYS A 87 -2.27 -4.65 -7.76
C CYS A 87 -1.94 -6.03 -7.17
N ALA A 88 -2.83 -6.63 -6.37
CA ALA A 88 -2.62 -7.97 -5.88
C ALA A 88 -2.77 -9.03 -6.99
N ILE A 89 -3.65 -8.80 -7.97
CA ILE A 89 -3.79 -9.70 -9.14
C ILE A 89 -2.55 -9.60 -10.03
N ASP A 90 -2.06 -8.38 -10.28
CA ASP A 90 -0.91 -8.10 -11.13
C ASP A 90 0.18 -7.31 -10.38
N ILE A 91 0.87 -8.01 -9.46
CA ILE A 91 1.87 -7.39 -8.57
C ILE A 91 3.17 -7.01 -9.29
N HIS A 92 3.39 -7.54 -10.50
CA HIS A 92 4.56 -7.23 -11.32
C HIS A 92 4.37 -5.97 -12.15
N ASN A 93 3.14 -5.47 -12.28
CA ASN A 93 2.85 -4.23 -12.99
C ASN A 93 3.30 -3.01 -12.18
N LYS A 94 4.42 -2.41 -12.62
CA LYS A 94 5.02 -1.25 -11.95
C LYS A 94 4.08 -0.06 -11.79
N THR A 95 3.17 0.15 -12.75
CA THR A 95 2.22 1.26 -12.70
C THR A 95 1.20 1.04 -11.59
N LEU A 96 0.56 -0.14 -11.55
CA LEU A 96 -0.38 -0.49 -10.48
C LEU A 96 0.30 -0.50 -9.11
N TYR A 97 1.54 -0.97 -9.05
CA TYR A 97 2.33 -0.98 -7.82
C TYR A 97 2.58 0.43 -7.27
N HIS A 98 3.03 1.37 -8.12
CA HIS A 98 3.24 2.75 -7.71
C HIS A 98 1.94 3.43 -7.30
N ILE A 99 0.86 3.25 -8.07
CA ILE A 99 -0.44 3.83 -7.74
C ILE A 99 -0.90 3.31 -6.37
N THR A 100 -0.78 2.01 -6.14
CA THR A 100 -1.16 1.39 -4.86
C THR A 100 -0.33 1.92 -3.70
N LEU A 101 0.99 2.06 -3.87
CA LEU A 101 1.87 2.69 -2.88
C LEU A 101 1.39 4.10 -2.54
N TRP A 102 1.10 4.92 -3.56
CA TRP A 102 0.57 6.27 -3.36
C TRP A 102 -0.78 6.29 -2.64
N THR A 103 -1.67 5.31 -2.86
CA THR A 103 -2.92 5.24 -2.07
C THR A 103 -2.68 5.04 -0.58
N PHE A 104 -1.63 4.29 -0.19
CA PHE A 104 -1.26 4.13 1.22
C PHE A 104 -0.59 5.39 1.79
N VAL A 105 0.26 6.06 1.00
CA VAL A 105 0.88 7.33 1.40
C VAL A 105 -0.18 8.41 1.62
N LEU A 106 -1.17 8.52 0.73
CA LEU A 106 -2.29 9.45 0.88
C LEU A 106 -3.14 9.11 2.12
N ALA A 107 -3.40 7.83 2.37
CA ALA A 107 -4.12 7.41 3.58
C ALA A 107 -3.34 7.80 4.85
N LEU A 108 -2.03 7.49 4.90
CA LEU A 108 -1.17 7.85 6.03
C LEU A 108 -1.14 9.37 6.23
N GLY A 109 -0.93 10.14 5.16
CA GLY A 109 -0.90 11.60 5.19
C GLY A 109 -2.22 12.21 5.64
N HIS A 110 -3.35 11.67 5.21
CA HIS A 110 -4.68 12.09 5.67
C HIS A 110 -4.87 11.86 7.18
N PHE A 111 -4.53 10.67 7.68
CA PHE A 111 -4.66 10.39 9.12
C PHE A 111 -3.66 11.19 9.97
N LEU A 112 -2.42 11.40 9.48
CA LEU A 112 -1.44 12.26 10.14
C LEU A 112 -1.90 13.72 10.16
N SER A 113 -2.40 14.25 9.05
CA SER A 113 -2.85 15.65 8.99
C SER A 113 -4.04 15.88 9.92
N GLU A 114 -4.99 14.95 9.96
CA GLU A 114 -6.11 14.97 10.91
C GLU A 114 -5.66 14.92 12.37
N ALA A 115 -4.66 14.10 12.69
CA ALA A 115 -4.15 13.97 14.06
C ALA A 115 -3.30 15.18 14.52
N PHE A 116 -2.40 15.68 13.66
CA PHE A 116 -1.41 16.69 14.04
C PHE A 116 -1.81 18.13 13.68
N ILE A 117 -2.45 18.34 12.52
CA ILE A 117 -2.76 19.68 12.00
C ILE A 117 -4.17 20.09 12.45
N TYR A 118 -5.17 19.28 12.10
CA TYR A 118 -6.57 19.64 12.31
C TYR A 118 -7.08 19.27 13.71
N LYS A 119 -6.39 18.37 14.42
CA LYS A 119 -6.73 17.91 15.80
C LYS A 119 -8.17 17.40 15.94
N THR A 120 -8.79 17.05 14.83
CA THR A 120 -10.19 16.60 14.70
C THR A 120 -10.35 15.12 15.04
N ALA A 121 -9.23 14.40 15.06
CA ALA A 121 -9.14 12.99 15.42
C ALA A 121 -8.04 12.80 16.49
N PRO A 122 -8.35 12.88 17.80
CA PRO A 122 -7.38 12.50 18.83
C PRO A 122 -6.92 11.07 18.56
N VAL A 123 -5.64 10.77 18.79
CA VAL A 123 -4.98 9.48 18.49
C VAL A 123 -5.65 8.35 19.28
N THR A 124 -6.79 7.91 18.76
CA THR A 124 -7.68 6.93 19.34
C THR A 124 -7.41 5.61 18.63
N ILE A 125 -7.75 4.49 19.27
CA ILE A 125 -7.58 3.13 18.73
C ILE A 125 -8.13 3.00 17.30
N GLY A 126 -9.22 3.72 16.96
CA GLY A 126 -9.82 3.72 15.62
C GLY A 126 -8.97 4.38 14.52
N VAL A 127 -8.10 5.34 14.85
CA VAL A 127 -7.18 6.02 13.93
C VAL A 127 -5.82 5.31 13.87
N MET A 128 -5.40 4.73 14.99
CA MET A 128 -4.16 3.97 15.09
C MET A 128 -4.14 2.72 14.22
N ALA A 129 -5.27 2.01 14.10
CA ALA A 129 -5.36 0.81 13.27
C ALA A 129 -5.08 1.12 11.77
N PRO A 130 -5.75 2.08 11.11
CA PRO A 130 -5.43 2.51 9.75
C PRO A 130 -3.98 3.00 9.59
N LEU A 131 -3.44 3.74 10.57
CA LEU A 131 -2.05 4.24 10.53
C LEU A 131 -1.03 3.10 10.51
N ILE A 132 -1.19 2.10 11.38
CA ILE A 132 -0.30 0.95 11.44
C ILE A 132 -0.41 0.13 10.15
N VAL A 133 -1.63 -0.15 9.68
CA VAL A 133 -1.86 -0.91 8.45
C VAL A 133 -1.25 -0.19 7.24
N ALA A 134 -1.41 1.13 7.13
CA ALA A 134 -0.80 1.91 6.05
C ALA A 134 0.73 1.89 6.14
N SER A 135 1.31 2.09 7.33
CA SER A 135 2.76 2.09 7.54
C SER A 135 3.40 0.74 7.19
N VAL A 136 2.82 -0.37 7.68
CA VAL A 136 3.28 -1.72 7.37
C VAL A 136 3.17 -2.01 5.87
N SER A 137 2.08 -1.56 5.23
CA SER A 137 1.87 -1.74 3.79
C SER A 137 2.90 -0.95 2.96
N ILE A 138 3.21 0.29 3.34
CA ILE A 138 4.24 1.11 2.66
C ILE A 138 5.60 0.42 2.77
N VAL A 139 6.01 0.01 3.96
CA VAL A 139 7.30 -0.67 4.17
C VAL A 139 7.37 -1.97 3.37
N GLY A 140 6.32 -2.80 3.43
CA GLY A 140 6.24 -4.04 2.67
C GLY A 140 6.31 -3.80 1.15
N MET A 141 5.67 -2.75 0.67
CA MET A 141 5.74 -2.37 -0.75
C MET A 141 7.10 -1.77 -1.15
N LEU A 142 7.78 -1.03 -0.28
CA LEU A 142 9.11 -0.52 -0.59
C LEU A 142 10.15 -1.64 -0.70
N ILE A 143 10.07 -2.63 0.21
CA ILE A 143 10.91 -3.84 0.15
C ILE A 143 10.62 -4.64 -1.12
N GLY A 144 9.33 -4.83 -1.46
CA GLY A 144 8.95 -5.53 -2.69
C GLY A 144 9.37 -4.78 -3.96
N TYR A 145 9.34 -3.45 -3.94
CA TYR A 145 9.75 -2.63 -5.07
C TYR A 145 11.23 -2.82 -5.42
N GLN A 146 12.10 -2.92 -4.40
CA GLN A 146 13.53 -3.20 -4.60
C GLN A 146 13.73 -4.51 -5.36
N CYS A 147 13.02 -5.58 -4.95
CA CYS A 147 13.08 -6.87 -5.62
C CYS A 147 12.62 -6.83 -7.09
N ILE A 148 11.51 -6.13 -7.38
CA ILE A 148 10.99 -6.02 -8.76
C ILE A 148 11.93 -5.20 -9.64
N SER A 149 12.58 -4.17 -9.08
CA SER A 149 13.51 -3.31 -9.82
C SER A 149 14.74 -4.08 -10.29
N GLU A 150 15.36 -4.87 -9.41
CA GLU A 150 16.55 -5.68 -9.73
C GLU A 150 16.27 -6.71 -10.83
N HIS A 151 15.14 -7.42 -10.76
CA HIS A 151 14.75 -8.39 -11.79
C HIS A 151 14.55 -7.73 -13.16
N GLN A 152 13.97 -6.52 -13.21
CA GLN A 152 13.75 -5.86 -14.49
C GLN A 152 15.06 -5.36 -15.10
N GLU A 153 15.98 -4.86 -14.28
CA GLU A 153 17.32 -4.46 -14.74
C GLU A 153 18.07 -5.64 -15.36
N GLU A 154 17.99 -6.83 -14.75
CA GLU A 154 18.64 -8.03 -15.29
C GLU A 154 18.08 -8.41 -16.67
N VAL A 155 16.75 -8.34 -16.86
CA VAL A 155 16.09 -8.62 -18.15
C VAL A 155 16.49 -7.60 -19.21
N THR A 156 16.49 -6.31 -18.87
CA THR A 156 16.87 -5.24 -19.81
C THR A 156 18.35 -5.34 -20.21
N VAL A 157 19.25 -5.65 -19.27
CA VAL A 157 20.67 -5.85 -19.56
C VAL A 157 20.88 -7.09 -20.43
N ARG A 158 20.19 -8.21 -20.17
CA ARG A 158 20.25 -9.40 -21.03
C ARG A 158 19.75 -9.14 -22.46
N GLN A 159 18.66 -8.37 -22.61
CA GLN A 159 18.14 -7.96 -23.92
C GLN A 159 19.14 -7.09 -24.67
N LYS A 160 19.75 -6.09 -24.00
CA LYS A 160 20.79 -5.24 -24.61
C LYS A 160 22.04 -6.02 -25.01
N LYS A 161 22.38 -7.11 -24.32
CA LYS A 161 23.51 -7.99 -24.68
C LYS A 161 23.21 -8.90 -25.87
N ARG A 162 21.92 -9.10 -26.21
CA ARG A 162 21.46 -9.97 -27.29
C ARG A 162 21.25 -9.22 -28.61
N ASN A 163 21.10 -7.89 -28.55
CA ASN A 163 21.10 -6.98 -29.71
C ASN A 163 22.50 -6.42 -29.97
#